data_AF-A0A9D2W8G0-F1
#
_entry.id   AF-A0A9D2W8G0-F1
#
_cell.length_a   1.000
_cell.length_b   1.000
_cell.length_c   1.000
_cell.angle_alpha   90.00
_cell.angle_beta   90.00
_cell.angle_gamma   90.00
#
_symmetry.space_group_name_H-M   'P 1'
#
loop_
_entity.id
_entity.type
_entity.pdbx_description
1 polymer ?
#
loop_
_entity_poly.entity_id
_entity_poly.type
_entity_poly.pdbx_seq_one_letter_code
_entity_poly.pdbx_strand_id
1 'polypeptide(L)' 'MLFEKDMDPRCVYCKRGQALDGQTVICCKRGVLGSGGGCHRFRYDPLKRVPPKPLPVDFSQWKQEDFSL' A
#
# COMPACT_ATOMS: atom_id res chain seq x y z
N MET A 1 -10.35 5.61 -0.19
CA MET A 1 -10.73 4.21 0.12
C MET A 1 -9.56 3.25 -0.11
N LEU A 2 -9.55 2.07 0.53
CA LEU A 2 -8.42 1.10 0.43
C LEU A 2 -8.28 0.40 -0.93
N PHE A 3 -9.32 0.42 -1.78
CA PHE A 3 -9.36 -0.28 -3.07
C PHE A 3 -9.98 0.57 -4.18
N GLU A 4 -9.48 1.79 -4.37
CA GLU A 4 -9.87 2.64 -5.50
C GLU A 4 -9.39 2.03 -6.82
N LYS A 5 -10.29 2.00 -7.81
CA LYS A 5 -10.00 1.51 -9.18
C LYS A 5 -9.08 2.47 -9.94
N ASP A 6 -9.25 3.77 -9.72
CA ASP A 6 -8.53 4.84 -10.40
C ASP A 6 -7.41 5.42 -9.52
N MET A 7 -6.49 4.56 -9.08
CA MET A 7 -5.26 5.02 -8.44
C MET A 7 -4.17 5.32 -9.47
N ASP A 8 -3.46 6.43 -9.26
CA ASP A 8 -2.26 6.72 -10.03
C ASP A 8 -1.26 5.55 -9.96
N PRO A 9 -0.77 5.06 -11.12
CA PRO A 9 0.14 3.94 -11.15
C PRO A 9 1.47 4.32 -10.49
N ARG A 10 1.80 3.65 -9.37
CA ARG A 10 3.10 3.81 -8.70
C ARG A 10 3.91 2.53 -8.80
N CYS A 11 5.15 2.62 -9.26
CA CYS A 11 6.04 1.50 -9.47
C CYS A 11 6.30 0.71 -8.19
N VAL A 12 6.25 1.36 -7.02
CA VAL A 12 6.34 0.70 -5.71
C VAL A 12 5.23 -0.33 -5.48
N TYR A 13 4.05 -0.12 -6.05
CA TYR A 13 2.92 -1.05 -5.97
C TYR A 13 2.83 -2.00 -7.17
N CYS A 14 3.86 -2.05 -8.01
CA CYS A 14 3.87 -2.92 -9.16
C CYS A 14 4.25 -4.36 -8.76
N LYS A 15 3.49 -5.36 -9.19
CA LYS A 15 3.82 -6.80 -9.02
C LYS A 15 5.22 -7.15 -9.52
N ARG A 16 5.71 -6.44 -10.54
CA ARG A 16 7.02 -6.66 -11.18
C ARG A 16 8.17 -5.83 -10.60
N GLY A 17 7.87 -4.84 -9.77
CA GLY A 17 8.86 -3.96 -9.16
C GLY A 17 9.27 -4.46 -7.78
N GLN A 18 10.55 -4.40 -7.46
CA GLN A 18 11.06 -4.64 -6.11
C GLN A 18 11.54 -3.30 -5.55
N ALA A 19 11.07 -2.91 -4.37
CA ALA A 19 11.63 -1.73 -3.69
C ALA A 19 13.09 -2.01 -3.33
N LEU A 20 13.98 -1.09 -3.71
CA LEU A 20 15.39 -1.15 -3.34
C LEU A 20 15.63 -0.35 -2.05
N ASP A 21 15.00 0.82 -1.99
CA ASP A 21 15.04 1.78 -0.89
C ASP A 21 13.69 2.52 -0.82
N GLY A 22 13.59 3.58 -0.02
CA GLY A 22 12.37 4.37 0.10
C GLY A 22 11.99 5.16 -1.15
N GLN A 23 12.92 5.39 -2.07
CA GLN A 23 12.73 6.27 -3.22
C GLN A 23 12.85 5.56 -4.57
N THR A 24 13.52 4.40 -4.65
CA THR A 24 13.72 3.68 -5.91
C THR A 24 13.21 2.24 -5.90
N VAL A 25 12.86 1.78 -7.10
CA VAL A 25 12.28 0.48 -7.39
C VAL A 25 13.01 -0.12 -8.59
N ILE A 26 13.43 -1.37 -8.47
CA ILE A 26 13.98 -2.15 -9.57
C ILE A 26 12.85 -2.88 -10.28
N CYS A 27 12.68 -2.62 -11.57
CA CYS A 27 11.71 -3.26 -12.44
C CYS A 27 12.42 -4.11 -13.49
N CYS A 28 12.05 -5.39 -13.62
CA CYS A 28 12.61 -6.31 -14.61
C CYS A 28 12.42 -5.87 -16.09
N LYS A 29 11.56 -4.87 -16.36
CA LYS A 29 11.29 -4.35 -17.72
C LYS A 29 11.90 -2.98 -18.01
N ARG A 30 12.33 -2.25 -16.99
CA ARG A 30 12.70 -0.83 -17.10
C ARG A 30 13.99 -0.47 -16.35
N GLY A 31 14.51 -1.36 -15.50
CA GLY A 31 15.66 -1.08 -14.64
C GLY A 31 15.25 -0.35 -13.37
N VAL A 32 16.14 0.51 -12.86
CA VAL A 32 15.92 1.33 -11.66
C VAL A 32 15.02 2.52 -11.99
N LEU A 33 13.97 2.72 -11.19
CA LEU A 33 12.97 3.77 -11.38
C LEU A 33 12.64 4.44 -10.04
N GLY A 34 12.10 5.65 -10.07
CA GLY A 34 11.50 6.27 -8.89
C GLY A 34 10.24 5.53 -8.43
N SER A 35 10.01 5.48 -7.11
CA SER A 35 8.91 4.76 -6.46
C SER A 35 7.52 5.31 -6.82
N GLY A 36 7.41 6.64 -7.00
CA GLY A 36 6.16 7.34 -7.27
C GLY A 36 5.70 7.36 -8.73
N GLY A 37 6.57 6.99 -9.69
CA GLY A 37 6.21 7.01 -11.11
C GLY A 37 5.44 5.77 -11.56
N GLY A 38 4.78 5.84 -12.70
CA GLY A 38 4.10 4.71 -13.34
C GLY A 38 4.66 4.41 -14.72
N CYS A 39 4.67 3.14 -15.11
CA CYS A 39 4.99 2.77 -16.49
C CYS A 39 3.80 2.07 -17.14
N HIS A 40 3.70 2.11 -18.47
CA HIS A 40 2.64 1.42 -19.22
C HIS A 40 2.58 -0.11 -18.97
N ARG A 41 3.62 -0.70 -18.38
CA ARG A 41 3.65 -2.12 -17.98
C ARG A 41 3.32 -2.32 -16.49
N PHE A 42 2.74 -1.33 -15.84
CA PHE A 42 2.31 -1.41 -14.45
C PHE A 42 1.28 -2.53 -14.27
N ARG A 43 1.39 -3.26 -13.16
CA ARG A 43 0.36 -4.20 -12.69
C ARG A 43 0.28 -4.09 -11.18
N TYR A 44 -0.86 -3.69 -10.66
CA TYR A 44 -1.06 -3.47 -9.23
C TYR A 44 -0.89 -4.77 -8.43
N ASP A 45 -0.19 -4.68 -7.31
CA ASP A 45 -0.04 -5.72 -6.30
C ASP A 45 -0.55 -5.19 -4.94
N PRO A 46 -1.77 -5.59 -4.52
CA PRO A 46 -2.38 -5.10 -3.29
C PRO A 46 -1.54 -5.39 -2.04
N LEU A 47 -0.73 -6.45 -2.04
CA LEU A 47 0.07 -6.86 -0.88
C LEU A 47 1.25 -5.93 -0.62
N LYS A 48 1.64 -5.11 -1.61
CA LYS A 48 2.71 -4.12 -1.46
C LYS A 48 2.23 -2.81 -0.85
N ARG A 49 0.91 -2.65 -0.67
CA ARG A 49 0.35 -1.49 0.01
C ARG A 49 0.36 -1.77 1.52
N VAL A 50 1.01 -0.89 2.27
CA VAL A 50 0.95 -0.89 3.74
C VAL A 50 -0.03 0.21 4.16
N PRO A 51 -1.21 -0.12 4.71
CA PRO A 51 -2.13 0.87 5.26
C PRO A 51 -1.48 1.63 6.42
N PRO A 52 -1.84 2.91 6.64
CA PRO A 52 -1.45 3.61 7.85
C PRO A 52 -1.98 2.84 9.07
N LYS A 53 -1.21 2.85 10.16
CA LYS A 53 -1.66 2.23 11.42
C LYS A 53 -2.99 2.87 11.84
N PRO A 54 -4.00 2.06 12.24
CA PRO A 54 -5.25 2.61 12.73
C PRO A 54 -4.97 3.50 13.94
N LEU A 55 -5.81 4.52 14.13
CA LEU A 55 -5.74 5.35 15.31
C LEU A 55 -6.00 4.48 16.56
N PRO A 56 -5.32 4.76 17.68
CA PRO A 56 -5.61 4.08 18.93
C PRO A 56 -7.08 4.26 19.28
N VAL A 57 -7.74 3.15 19.62
CA VAL A 57 -9.15 3.14 19.97
C VAL A 57 -9.29 3.61 21.42
N ASP A 58 -10.20 4.55 21.67
CA ASP A 58 -10.55 4.94 23.03
C ASP A 58 -11.52 3.90 23.62
N PHE A 59 -11.05 3.18 24.64
CA PHE A 59 -11.82 2.16 25.33
C PHE A 59 -12.60 2.69 26.55
N SER A 60 -12.47 3.99 26.88
CA SER A 60 -13.04 4.58 28.10
C SER A 60 -14.57 4.53 28.15
N GLN A 61 -15.22 4.44 27.00
CA GLN A 61 -16.68 4.47 26.86
C GLN A 61 -17.36 3.09 26.91
N TRP A 62 -16.59 1.99 26.88
CA TRP A 62 -17.12 0.64 26.76
C TRP A 62 -16.99 -0.13 28.07
N LYS A 63 -18.02 -0.88 28.44
CA LYS A 63 -18.02 -1.76 29.62
C LYS A 63 -17.84 -3.20 29.19
N GLN A 64 -17.48 -4.06 30.13
CA GLN A 64 -17.28 -5.49 29.85
C GLN A 64 -18.57 -6.17 29.34
N GLU A 65 -19.73 -5.68 29.80
CA GLU A 65 -21.05 -6.14 29.34
C GLU A 65 -21.30 -5.90 27.84
N ASP A 66 -20.69 -4.86 27.24
CA ASP A 66 -20.83 -4.56 25.80
C ASP A 66 -20.15 -5.61 24.90
N PHE A 67 -19.34 -6.50 25.49
CA PHE A 67 -18.60 -7.55 24.79
C PHE A 67 -19.15 -8.96 25.05
N SER A 68 -20.23 -9.09 25.83
CA SER A 68 -20.94 -10.36 26.01
C SER A 68 -22.06 -10.54 24.99
N LEU A 69 -22.24 -11.77 24.50
CA LEU A 69 -23.24 -12.19 23.50
C LEU A 69 -24.60 -12.50 24.10
#